data_AF-A0A9D5B6P6-F1
#
_entry.id   AF-A0A9D5B6P6-F1
#
_cell.length_a   1.000
_cell.length_b   1.000
_cell.length_c   1.000
_cell.angle_alpha   90.00
_cell.angle_beta   90.00
_cell.angle_gamma   90.00
#
_symmetry.space_group_name_H-M   'P 1'
#
loop_
_entity.id
_entity.type
_entity.pdbx_description
1 polymer ?
#
loop_
_entity_poly.entity_id
_entity_poly.type
_entity_poly.pdbx_seq_one_letter_code
_entity_poly.pdbx_strand_id
1 'polypeptide(L)'
;MGRWMKPEVYPLLAAMTFVTSMCVFQLTRNLIQNPDVRIRKSGRTNGVFDNEEEGEKYAKHGLRNFLRTRPPEVMPTINHFFSQQK
;
A
#
# COMPACT_ATOMS: atom_id res chain seq x y z
N MET A 1 10.87 9.59 -28.89
CA MET A 1 11.30 9.65 -27.47
C MET A 1 12.77 9.26 -27.23
N GLY A 2 13.46 8.52 -28.12
CA GLY A 2 14.82 8.03 -27.81
C GLY A 2 16.00 9.00 -28.04
N ARG A 3 15.84 10.05 -28.86
CA ARG A 3 16.97 10.93 -29.24
C ARG A 3 17.33 12.01 -28.20
N TRP A 4 16.51 12.21 -27.17
CA TRP A 4 16.66 13.26 -26.16
C TRP A 4 16.74 12.73 -24.71
N MET A 5 16.57 11.42 -24.51
CA MET A 5 16.69 10.81 -23.19
C MET A 5 18.10 10.28 -22.98
N LYS A 6 18.90 11.03 -22.22
CA LYS A 6 20.23 10.58 -21.80
C LYS A 6 20.10 9.36 -20.87
N PRO A 7 21.05 8.40 -20.91
CA PRO A 7 21.06 7.22 -20.04
C PRO A 7 20.93 7.54 -18.54
N GLU A 8 21.48 8.68 -18.13
CA GLU A 8 21.46 9.19 -16.75
C GLU A 8 20.04 9.56 -16.26
N VAL A 9 19.11 9.79 -17.17
CA VAL A 9 17.75 10.27 -16.85
C VAL A 9 16.81 9.09 -16.52
N TYR A 10 17.11 7.88 -17.00
CA TYR A 10 16.29 6.69 -16.72
C TYR A 10 16.14 6.37 -15.22
N PRO A 11 17.19 6.36 -14.38
CA PRO A 11 17.04 6.09 -12.95
C PRO A 11 16.21 7.18 -12.23
N LEU A 12 16.38 8.45 -12.63
CA LEU A 12 15.58 9.58 -12.11
C LEU A 12 14.10 9.43 -12.47
N LEU A 13 13.80 9.13 -13.74
CA LEU A 13 12.43 8.89 -14.19
C LEU A 13 11.82 7.67 -13.51
N ALA A 14 12.59 6.59 -13.34
CA ALA A 14 12.13 5.40 -12.64
C ALA A 14 11.70 5.73 -11.20
N ALA A 15 12.52 6.48 -10.45
CA ALA A 15 12.19 6.91 -9.10
C ALA A 15 10.93 7.81 -9.07
N MET A 16 10.86 8.81 -9.95
CA MET A 16 9.73 9.76 -9.98
C MET A 16 8.41 9.08 -10.36
N THR A 17 8.43 8.19 -11.35
CA THR A 17 7.23 7.43 -11.77
C THR A 17 6.82 6.42 -10.70
N PHE A 18 7.77 5.77 -10.04
CA PHE A 18 7.49 4.88 -8.91
C PHE A 18 6.79 5.63 -7.78
N VAL A 19 7.32 6.77 -7.32
CA VAL A 19 6.70 7.55 -6.24
C VAL A 19 5.32 8.09 -6.65
N THR A 20 5.20 8.60 -7.88
CA THR A 20 3.92 9.12 -8.38
C THR A 20 2.85 8.02 -8.44
N SER A 21 3.20 6.84 -8.94
CA SER A 21 2.28 5.69 -8.98
C SER A 21 1.91 5.20 -7.59
N MET A 22 2.85 5.23 -6.62
CA MET A 22 2.57 4.92 -5.22
C MET A 22 1.54 5.89 -4.63
N CYS A 23 1.68 7.19 -4.88
CA CYS A 23 0.70 8.19 -4.43
C CYS A 23 -0.68 7.95 -5.06
N VAL A 24 -0.73 7.71 -6.37
CA VAL A 24 -2.00 7.42 -7.08
C VAL A 24 -2.66 6.16 -6.52
N PHE A 25 -1.89 5.10 -6.27
CA PHE A 25 -2.40 3.88 -5.66
C PHE A 25 -3.00 4.13 -4.28
N GLN A 26 -2.28 4.86 -3.42
CA GLN A 26 -2.74 5.20 -2.07
C GLN A 26 -4.03 6.03 -2.09
N LEU A 27 -4.10 7.04 -2.96
CA LEU A 27 -5.29 7.88 -3.13
C LEU A 27 -6.48 7.09 -3.69
N THR A 28 -6.25 6.26 -4.70
CA THR A 28 -7.29 5.40 -5.30
C THR A 28 -7.86 4.45 -4.24
N ARG A 29 -6.99 3.87 -3.41
CA ARG A 29 -7.42 3.01 -2.31
C ARG A 29 -8.23 3.78 -1.27
N ASN A 30 -7.78 4.98 -0.87
CA ASN A 30 -8.49 5.84 0.07
C ASN A 30 -9.89 6.20 -0.46
N LEU A 31 -10.00 6.49 -1.74
CA LEU A 31 -11.26 6.85 -2.37
C LEU A 31 -12.28 5.69 -2.40
N ILE A 32 -11.81 4.45 -2.65
CA ILE A 32 -12.68 3.30 -2.89
C ILE A 32 -12.94 2.47 -1.63
N GLN A 33 -11.96 2.35 -0.74
CA GLN A 33 -12.01 1.43 0.41
C GLN A 33 -12.20 2.12 1.76
N ASN A 34 -12.17 3.46 1.84
CA ASN A 34 -12.48 4.12 3.09
C ASN A 34 -13.98 3.99 3.39
N PRO A 35 -14.36 3.53 4.60
CA PRO A 35 -15.77 3.41 4.98
C PRO A 35 -16.48 4.78 5.02
N ASP A 36 -15.74 5.87 5.20
CA ASP A 36 -16.26 7.23 5.29
C ASP A 36 -16.43 7.91 3.92
N VAL A 37 -15.84 7.38 2.84
CA VAL A 37 -15.85 8.03 1.51
C VAL A 37 -16.84 7.32 0.61
N ARG A 38 -17.89 8.04 0.18
CA ARG A 38 -18.96 7.51 -0.68
C ARG A 38 -19.02 8.23 -2.02
N ILE A 39 -18.54 7.57 -3.06
CA ILE A 39 -18.55 8.11 -4.45
C ILE A 39 -19.87 7.80 -5.15
N ARG A 40 -20.50 6.66 -4.84
CA ARG A 40 -21.71 6.18 -5.52
C ARG A 40 -22.96 6.84 -4.96
N LYS A 41 -23.86 7.27 -5.84
CA LYS A 41 -25.15 7.88 -5.45
C LYS A 41 -26.00 6.96 -4.56
N SER A 42 -26.02 5.65 -4.83
CA SER A 42 -26.76 4.67 -4.03
C SER A 42 -26.31 4.58 -2.58
N GLY A 43 -25.02 4.79 -2.30
CA GLY A 43 -24.48 4.76 -0.94
C GLY A 43 -24.81 6.00 -0.11
N ARG A 44 -25.26 7.10 -0.74
CA ARG A 44 -25.58 8.36 -0.05
C ARG A 44 -26.95 8.34 0.63
N THR A 45 -27.83 7.42 0.24
CA THR A 45 -29.19 7.30 0.76
C THR A 45 -29.25 6.55 2.11
N ASN A 46 -28.18 5.84 2.48
CA ASN A 46 -28.10 5.10 3.74
C ASN A 46 -27.72 6.06 4.88
N GLY A 47 -28.73 6.41 5.69
CA GLY A 47 -28.62 7.34 6.83
C GLY A 47 -28.02 6.75 8.11
N VAL A 48 -28.00 5.41 8.25
CA VAL A 48 -27.32 4.69 9.34
C VAL A 48 -26.32 3.71 8.71
N PHE A 49 -25.12 3.65 9.27
CA PHE A 49 -23.96 2.95 8.70
C PHE A 49 -23.77 1.59 9.38
N ASP A 50 -24.30 0.50 8.80
CA ASP A 50 -23.83 -0.86 9.12
C ASP A 50 -22.56 -1.16 8.30
N ASN A 51 -21.44 -0.54 8.71
CA ASN A 51 -20.17 -0.58 7.97
C ASN A 51 -19.08 -1.37 8.70
N GLU A 52 -19.43 -2.21 9.68
CA GLU A 52 -18.48 -2.99 10.48
C GLU A 52 -17.61 -3.90 9.59
N GLU A 53 -18.21 -4.64 8.66
CA GLU A 53 -17.46 -5.53 7.77
C GLU A 53 -16.50 -4.79 6.81
N GLU A 54 -16.90 -3.61 6.33
CA GLU A 54 -16.06 -2.80 5.43
C GLU A 54 -14.93 -2.12 6.22
N GLY A 55 -15.21 -1.67 7.44
CA GLY A 55 -14.21 -1.15 8.38
C GLY A 55 -13.21 -2.22 8.80
N GLU A 56 -13.66 -3.45 9.06
CA GLU A 56 -12.77 -4.58 9.34
C GLU A 56 -11.84 -4.87 8.15
N LYS A 57 -12.37 -4.90 6.92
CA LYS A 57 -11.59 -5.13 5.70
C LYS A 57 -10.58 -4.00 5.46
N TYR A 58 -10.95 -2.76 5.76
CA TYR A 58 -10.05 -1.61 5.66
C TYR A 58 -8.90 -1.68 6.70
N ALA A 59 -9.22 -2.01 7.95
CA ALA A 59 -8.25 -2.11 9.05
C ALA A 59 -7.31 -3.33 8.91
N LYS A 60 -7.86 -4.49 8.53
CA LYS A 60 -7.16 -5.77 8.41
C LYS A 60 -6.71 -6.03 6.96
N HIS A 61 -5.84 -5.16 6.44
CA HIS A 61 -5.26 -5.35 5.11
C HIS A 61 -4.52 -6.69 5.02
N GLY A 62 -4.64 -7.41 3.89
CA GLY A 62 -4.06 -8.76 3.71
C GLY A 62 -2.55 -8.82 4.00
N LEU A 63 -1.79 -7.84 3.52
CA LEU A 63 -0.35 -7.72 3.83
C LEU A 63 -0.11 -7.50 5.34
N ARG A 64 -0.94 -6.72 6.02
CA ARG A 64 -0.81 -6.45 7.46
C ARG A 64 -1.16 -7.69 8.27
N ASN A 65 -2.18 -8.44 7.89
CA ASN A 65 -2.49 -9.74 8.50
C ASN A 65 -1.38 -10.77 8.27
N PHE A 66 -0.82 -10.81 7.05
CA PHE A 66 0.29 -11.70 6.70
C PHE A 66 1.57 -11.40 7.49
N LEU A 67 1.89 -10.12 7.67
CA LEU A 67 3.07 -9.70 8.44
C LEU A 67 2.87 -9.86 9.96
N ARG A 68 1.64 -9.84 10.47
CA ARG A 68 1.34 -9.95 11.91
C ARG A 68 1.73 -11.31 12.51
N THR A 69 1.77 -12.37 11.71
CA THR A 69 2.15 -13.72 12.16
C THR A 69 3.65 -13.96 12.11
N ARG A 70 4.41 -13.05 11.51
CA ARG A 70 5.86 -13.17 11.34
C ARG A 70 6.57 -12.37 12.44
N PRO A 71 7.74 -12.84 12.94
CA PRO A 71 8.57 -12.03 13.82
C PRO A 71 8.98 -10.74 13.09
N PRO A 72 9.08 -9.59 13.79
CA PRO A 72 9.45 -8.30 13.20
C PRO A 72 10.94 -8.28 12.86
N GLU A 73 11.32 -9.03 11.83
CA GLU A 73 12.69 -9.12 11.35
C GLU A 73 12.74 -8.65 9.89
N VAL A 74 13.49 -7.57 9.65
CA VAL A 74 13.64 -6.98 8.30
C VAL A 74 14.36 -7.95 7.36
N MET A 75 15.35 -8.69 7.87
CA MET A 75 16.14 -9.68 7.14
C MET A 75 16.48 -10.86 8.06
N PRO A 76 15.58 -11.85 8.21
CA PRO A 76 15.75 -12.94 9.17
C PRO A 76 17.03 -13.75 8.91
N THR A 77 17.35 -14.03 7.65
CA THR A 77 18.56 -14.78 7.28
C THR A 77 19.85 -14.06 7.69
N ILE A 78 19.91 -12.73 7.53
CA ILE A 78 21.09 -11.94 7.91
C ILE A 78 21.16 -11.80 9.43
N ASN A 79 20.03 -11.55 10.08
CA ASN A 79 19.96 -11.44 11.54
C ASN A 79 20.38 -12.75 12.21
N HIS A 80 19.89 -13.91 11.75
CA HIS A 80 20.29 -15.22 12.27
C HIS A 80 21.77 -15.53 11.97
N PHE A 81 22.28 -15.15 10.80
CA PHE A 81 23.70 -15.31 10.48
C PHE A 81 24.63 -14.59 11.48
N PHE A 82 24.29 -13.36 11.88
CA PHE A 82 25.10 -12.60 12.84
C PHE A 82 24.78 -12.91 14.32
N SER A 83 23.59 -13.41 14.64
CA SER A 83 23.18 -13.68 16.04
C SER A 83 23.34 -15.13 16.49
N GLN A 84 23.35 -16.11 15.59
CA GLN A 84 23.50 -17.55 15.91
C GLN A 84 24.96 -18.04 15.81
N GLN A 85 25.96 -17.17 15.86
CA GLN A 85 27.35 -17.60 15.98
C GLN A 85 27.60 -18.21 17.37
N LYS A 86 27.65 -19.54 17.43
CA LYS A 86 28.37 -20.31 18.44
C LYS A 86 29.27 -21.32 17.74
#